data_AF-A0AB39TPS2-F1
#
_entry.id   AF-A0AB39TPS2-F1
#
_cell.length_a   1.000
_cell.length_b   1.000
_cell.length_c   1.000
_cell.angle_alpha   90.00
_cell.angle_beta   90.00
_cell.angle_gamma   90.00
#
_symmetry.space_group_name_H-M   'P 1'
#
loop_
_entity.id
_entity.type
_entity.pdbx_description
1 polymer ?
#
loop_
_entity_poly.entity_id
_entity_poly.type
_entity_poly.pdbx_seq_one_letter_code
_entity_poly.pdbx_strand_id
1 'polypeptide(L)'
;MNLRALTRGDAAVAGGAVLLFIASFLPYRTVDCGGSPYCPSSLNAWSTELFPVLPSIYLLGILAAVLILVQRFQGPAAATRQVLGLRLDQWGVGFAVAALWTSVWSLGGGPNSNAFGHGFGAWLGFISLIVLAGAAAASPLVPALKAPLTTDRPAAPFPGGYPVPGQPGHPGAPGAPGQYGYPAQGHDPAFGGQPAAGGYGYPGAGQPAQPGQPQDAAAPQPTPAPAVQQPQPTAPAADFQPFWFAVPAPRPLAPKDNPAGAPVGELVPGTWYLAVEQRGAALVAQLQDGTQGVLADTTGIQRG
;
A
#
# COMPACT_ATOMS: atom_id res chain seq x y z
N MET A 1 -21.44 7.28 -2.19
CA MET A 1 -20.33 6.76 -3.01
C MET A 1 -19.21 7.81 -3.00
N ASN A 2 -17.97 7.44 -2.68
CA ASN A 2 -16.86 8.41 -2.63
C ASN A 2 -16.09 8.36 -3.96
N LEU A 3 -16.38 9.31 -4.87
CA LEU A 3 -15.79 9.33 -6.23
C LEU A 3 -14.26 9.40 -6.22
N ARG A 4 -13.66 9.87 -5.12
CA ARG A 4 -12.21 9.93 -4.88
C ARG A 4 -11.51 8.56 -4.85
N ALA A 5 -12.27 7.47 -4.71
CA ALA A 5 -11.74 6.10 -4.72
C ALA A 5 -11.58 5.51 -6.13
N LEU A 6 -12.09 6.17 -7.18
CA LEU A 6 -11.97 5.69 -8.56
C LEU A 6 -10.58 5.99 -9.13
N THR A 7 -9.91 4.95 -9.61
CA THR A 7 -8.64 5.07 -10.33
C THR A 7 -8.87 5.24 -11.83
N ARG A 8 -7.83 5.62 -12.58
CA ARG A 8 -7.85 5.65 -14.05
C ARG A 8 -8.13 4.27 -14.65
N GLY A 9 -7.63 3.21 -14.01
CA GLY A 9 -7.93 1.83 -14.35
C GLY A 9 -9.42 1.48 -14.23
N ASP A 10 -10.05 1.86 -13.10
CA ASP A 10 -11.47 1.62 -12.87
C ASP A 10 -12.36 2.39 -13.87
N ALA A 11 -11.95 3.62 -14.24
CA ALA A 11 -12.63 4.39 -15.28
C ALA A 11 -12.53 3.75 -16.68
N ALA A 12 -11.39 3.14 -17.03
CA ALA A 12 -11.24 2.39 -18.27
C ALA A 12 -12.10 1.10 -18.29
N VAL A 13 -12.20 0.39 -17.15
CA VAL A 13 -13.11 -0.76 -16.99
C VAL A 13 -14.58 -0.32 -17.15
N ALA A 14 -14.98 0.77 -16.50
CA ALA A 14 -16.34 1.31 -16.62
C ALA A 14 -16.66 1.78 -18.04
N GLY A 15 -15.75 2.52 -18.69
CA GLY A 15 -15.91 2.97 -20.08
C GLY A 15 -16.00 1.81 -21.07
N GLY A 16 -15.15 0.79 -20.92
CA GLY A 16 -15.22 -0.45 -21.70
C GLY A 16 -16.55 -1.17 -21.52
N ALA A 17 -17.09 -1.24 -20.30
CA ALA A 17 -18.39 -1.86 -20.04
C ALA A 17 -19.57 -1.09 -20.67
N VAL A 18 -19.54 0.24 -20.64
CA VAL A 18 -20.56 1.08 -21.29
C VAL A 18 -20.52 0.92 -22.81
N LEU A 19 -19.32 0.94 -23.42
CA LEU A 19 -19.16 0.71 -24.85
C LEU A 19 -19.59 -0.71 -25.26
N LEU A 20 -19.27 -1.73 -24.44
CA LEU A 20 -19.72 -3.11 -24.65
C LEU A 20 -21.26 -3.22 -24.58
N PHE A 21 -21.91 -2.56 -23.63
CA PHE A 21 -23.36 -2.52 -23.55
C PHE A 21 -24.00 -1.86 -24.78
N ILE A 22 -23.49 -0.70 -25.22
CA ILE A 22 -23.94 -0.04 -26.46
C ILE A 22 -23.75 -0.96 -27.67
N ALA A 23 -22.59 -1.61 -27.77
CA ALA A 23 -22.27 -2.54 -28.86
C ALA A 23 -23.23 -3.74 -28.96
N SER A 24 -23.88 -4.15 -27.87
CA SER A 24 -24.84 -5.26 -27.88
C SER A 24 -26.10 -4.99 -28.73
N PHE A 25 -26.51 -3.71 -28.84
CA PHE A 25 -27.69 -3.30 -29.60
C PHE A 25 -27.39 -3.08 -31.10
N LEU A 26 -26.11 -2.86 -31.44
CA LEU A 26 -25.65 -2.63 -32.80
C LEU A 26 -25.57 -3.95 -33.59
N PRO A 27 -25.61 -3.92 -34.93
CA PRO A 27 -25.45 -5.10 -35.77
C PRO A 27 -24.20 -5.91 -35.41
N TYR A 28 -24.39 -7.17 -34.98
CA TYR A 28 -23.32 -8.12 -34.70
C TYR A 28 -22.96 -8.90 -35.97
N ARG A 29 -23.97 -9.40 -36.68
CA ARG A 29 -23.84 -10.08 -37.97
C ARG A 29 -24.66 -9.32 -39.01
N THR A 30 -24.09 -9.17 -40.20
CA THR A 30 -24.77 -8.67 -41.40
C THR A 30 -25.00 -9.86 -42.34
N VAL A 31 -26.10 -9.80 -43.10
CA VAL A 31 -26.52 -10.84 -44.03
C VAL A 31 -26.78 -10.19 -45.39
N ASP A 32 -26.15 -10.69 -46.44
CA ASP A 32 -26.54 -10.34 -47.81
C ASP A 32 -27.82 -11.10 -48.17
N CYS A 33 -28.92 -10.36 -48.18
CA CYS A 33 -30.25 -10.88 -48.46
C CYS A 33 -30.62 -10.89 -49.96
N GLY A 34 -29.74 -10.43 -50.86
CA GLY A 34 -30.01 -10.41 -52.31
C GLY A 34 -31.27 -9.64 -52.73
N GLY A 35 -31.72 -8.67 -51.92
CA GLY A 35 -32.97 -7.93 -52.12
C GLY A 35 -34.24 -8.61 -51.60
N SER A 36 -34.17 -9.76 -50.93
CA SER A 36 -35.34 -10.44 -50.36
C SER A 36 -35.94 -9.66 -49.17
N PRO A 37 -37.24 -9.32 -49.19
CA PRO A 37 -37.90 -8.59 -48.08
C PRO A 37 -38.16 -9.47 -46.84
N TYR A 38 -38.01 -10.79 -46.96
CA TYR A 38 -38.24 -11.75 -45.87
C TYR A 38 -36.96 -12.11 -45.09
N CYS A 39 -35.82 -11.50 -45.44
CA CYS A 39 -34.52 -11.78 -44.85
C CYS A 39 -34.06 -10.57 -44.00
N PRO A 40 -33.70 -10.75 -42.72
CA PRO A 40 -33.16 -9.68 -41.90
C PRO A 40 -31.70 -9.39 -42.31
N SER A 41 -31.45 -8.21 -42.88
CA SER A 41 -30.10 -7.81 -43.34
C SER A 41 -29.07 -7.66 -42.21
N SER A 42 -29.50 -7.66 -40.96
CA SER A 42 -28.62 -7.66 -39.79
C SER A 42 -29.27 -8.24 -38.54
N LEU A 43 -28.45 -8.86 -37.69
CA LEU A 43 -28.80 -9.36 -36.36
C LEU A 43 -27.90 -8.69 -35.32
N ASN A 44 -28.47 -8.13 -34.25
CA ASN A 44 -27.71 -7.67 -33.09
C ASN A 44 -27.56 -8.79 -32.05
N ALA A 45 -26.75 -8.57 -31.00
CA ALA A 45 -26.42 -9.63 -30.04
C ALA A 45 -27.66 -10.23 -29.35
N TRP A 46 -28.74 -9.46 -29.20
CA TRP A 46 -29.99 -9.88 -28.56
C TRP A 46 -30.83 -10.86 -29.41
N SER A 47 -30.46 -11.11 -30.67
CA SER A 47 -31.09 -12.17 -31.47
C SER A 47 -30.82 -13.55 -30.88
N THR A 48 -31.87 -14.35 -30.70
CA THR A 48 -31.79 -15.75 -30.26
C THR A 48 -31.02 -16.64 -31.24
N GLU A 49 -30.96 -16.26 -32.53
CA GLU A 49 -30.18 -16.97 -33.55
C GLU A 49 -28.66 -16.87 -33.32
N LEU A 50 -28.21 -15.85 -32.58
CA LEU A 50 -26.80 -15.66 -32.24
C LEU A 50 -26.44 -16.26 -30.87
N PHE A 51 -27.31 -17.04 -30.24
CA PHE A 51 -26.97 -17.72 -28.98
C PHE A 51 -25.71 -18.59 -29.15
N PRO A 52 -24.67 -18.48 -28.28
CA PRO A 52 -24.64 -17.82 -26.97
C PRO A 52 -23.91 -16.44 -26.95
N VAL A 53 -23.85 -15.68 -28.05
CA VAL A 53 -23.11 -14.40 -28.15
C VAL A 53 -23.46 -13.41 -27.03
N LEU A 54 -24.75 -13.10 -26.82
CA LEU A 54 -25.17 -12.17 -25.76
C LEU A 54 -24.68 -12.59 -24.35
N PRO A 55 -25.00 -13.79 -23.83
CA PRO A 55 -24.58 -14.18 -22.49
C PRO A 55 -23.06 -14.34 -22.36
N SER A 56 -22.37 -14.90 -23.36
CA SER A 56 -20.95 -15.26 -23.25
C SER A 56 -19.96 -14.12 -23.50
N ILE A 57 -20.32 -13.14 -24.34
CA ILE A 57 -19.45 -12.01 -24.70
C ILE A 57 -19.90 -10.75 -23.94
N TYR A 58 -21.15 -10.33 -24.16
CA TYR A 58 -21.64 -9.03 -23.72
C TYR A 58 -22.00 -9.03 -22.24
N LEU A 59 -22.87 -9.94 -21.80
CA LEU A 59 -23.30 -9.98 -20.39
C LEU A 59 -22.18 -10.45 -19.46
N LEU A 60 -21.35 -11.41 -19.88
CA LEU A 60 -20.18 -11.85 -19.10
C LEU A 60 -19.15 -10.72 -18.93
N GLY A 61 -18.88 -9.94 -19.98
CA GLY A 61 -17.99 -8.78 -19.91
C GLY A 61 -18.55 -7.62 -19.06
N ILE A 62 -19.86 -7.36 -19.14
CA ILE A 62 -20.52 -6.38 -18.26
C ILE A 62 -20.50 -6.85 -16.80
N LEU A 63 -20.80 -8.12 -16.54
CA LEU A 63 -20.72 -8.73 -15.21
C LEU A 63 -19.29 -8.63 -14.66
N ALA A 64 -18.27 -8.91 -15.47
CA ALA A 64 -16.88 -8.75 -15.10
C ALA A 64 -16.55 -7.35 -14.55
N ALA A 65 -16.95 -6.31 -15.28
CA ALA A 65 -16.77 -4.92 -14.84
C ALA A 65 -17.57 -4.60 -13.57
N VAL A 66 -18.82 -5.09 -13.45
CA VAL A 66 -19.63 -4.91 -12.23
C VAL A 66 -18.94 -5.52 -11.01
N LEU A 67 -18.41 -6.75 -11.10
CA LEU A 67 -17.71 -7.40 -9.97
C LEU A 67 -16.45 -6.61 -9.55
N ILE A 68 -15.66 -6.14 -10.51
CA ILE A 68 -14.46 -5.31 -10.26
C ILE A 68 -14.84 -4.00 -9.56
N LEU A 69 -15.81 -3.26 -10.12
CA LEU A 69 -16.21 -1.96 -9.61
C LEU A 69 -16.90 -2.07 -8.24
N VAL A 70 -17.72 -3.09 -8.02
CA VAL A 70 -18.32 -3.38 -6.71
C VAL A 70 -17.23 -3.67 -5.67
N GLN A 71 -16.21 -4.47 -5.98
CA GLN A 71 -15.08 -4.71 -5.08
C GLN A 71 -14.36 -3.41 -4.68
N ARG A 72 -14.19 -2.47 -5.63
CA ARG A 72 -13.60 -1.14 -5.37
C ARG A 72 -14.48 -0.30 -4.45
N PHE A 73 -15.79 -0.29 -4.65
CA PHE A 73 -16.71 0.53 -3.87
C PHE A 73 -16.99 0.01 -2.45
N GLN A 74 -16.75 -1.28 -2.16
CA GLN A 74 -16.92 -1.84 -0.81
C GLN A 74 -15.80 -1.44 0.18
N GLY A 75 -14.69 -0.87 -0.29
CA GLY A 75 -13.63 -0.31 0.56
C GLY A 75 -12.75 -1.35 1.28
N PRO A 76 -11.81 -0.89 2.15
CA PRO A 76 -10.78 -1.75 2.74
C PRO A 76 -11.33 -2.94 3.54
N ALA A 77 -12.42 -2.73 4.30
CA ALA A 77 -13.05 -3.74 5.14
C ALA A 77 -13.68 -4.92 4.37
N ALA A 78 -13.81 -4.81 3.04
CA ALA A 78 -14.30 -5.88 2.17
C ALA A 78 -13.24 -6.35 1.15
N ALA A 79 -12.06 -5.72 1.11
CA ALA A 79 -11.03 -5.99 0.12
C ALA A 79 -10.50 -7.45 0.14
N THR A 80 -10.63 -8.13 1.28
CA THR A 80 -10.24 -9.53 1.50
C THR A 80 -11.38 -10.53 1.37
N ARG A 81 -12.63 -10.09 1.14
CA ARG A 81 -13.77 -11.00 1.00
C ARG A 81 -13.63 -11.87 -0.26
N GLN A 82 -13.79 -13.17 -0.07
CA GLN A 82 -13.74 -14.17 -1.12
C GLN A 82 -15.12 -14.81 -1.28
N VAL A 83 -15.48 -15.12 -2.53
CA VAL A 83 -16.66 -15.89 -2.91
C VAL A 83 -16.15 -17.12 -3.64
N LEU A 84 -16.40 -18.30 -3.06
CA LEU A 84 -15.89 -19.59 -3.57
C LEU A 84 -14.35 -19.61 -3.74
N GLY A 85 -13.62 -19.00 -2.79
CA GLY A 85 -12.14 -18.99 -2.75
C GLY A 85 -11.45 -17.93 -3.60
N LEU A 86 -12.20 -17.15 -4.39
CA LEU A 86 -11.67 -16.04 -5.20
C LEU A 86 -12.30 -14.71 -4.79
N ARG A 87 -11.54 -13.62 -4.85
CA ARG A 87 -12.07 -12.26 -4.66
C ARG A 87 -12.92 -11.83 -5.86
N LEU A 88 -13.81 -10.85 -5.66
CA LEU A 88 -14.65 -10.31 -6.73
C LEU A 88 -13.84 -9.70 -7.90
N ASP A 89 -12.68 -9.09 -7.64
CA ASP A 89 -11.78 -8.61 -8.69
C ASP A 89 -11.14 -9.75 -9.49
N GLN A 90 -10.82 -10.88 -8.86
CA GLN A 90 -10.26 -12.06 -9.53
C GLN A 90 -11.30 -12.74 -10.42
N TRP A 91 -12.53 -12.92 -9.93
CA TRP A 91 -13.66 -13.38 -10.74
C TRP A 91 -13.91 -12.46 -11.94
N GLY A 92 -13.92 -11.14 -11.72
CA GLY A 92 -14.12 -10.17 -12.78
C GLY A 92 -13.01 -10.20 -13.84
N VAL A 93 -11.73 -10.25 -13.45
CA VAL A 93 -10.62 -10.42 -14.41
C VAL A 93 -10.76 -11.71 -15.21
N GLY A 94 -11.09 -12.83 -14.56
CA GLY A 94 -11.32 -14.11 -15.23
C GLY A 94 -12.46 -14.05 -16.25
N PHE A 95 -13.60 -13.45 -15.88
CA PHE A 95 -14.75 -13.28 -16.78
C PHE A 95 -14.47 -12.29 -17.93
N ALA A 96 -13.70 -11.23 -17.70
CA ALA A 96 -13.29 -10.30 -18.76
C ALA A 96 -12.41 -10.99 -19.81
N VAL A 97 -11.43 -11.78 -19.36
CA VAL A 97 -10.55 -12.56 -20.25
C VAL A 97 -11.33 -13.66 -20.97
N ALA A 98 -12.26 -14.35 -20.30
CA ALA A 98 -13.11 -15.35 -20.92
C ALA A 98 -14.03 -14.75 -22.00
N ALA A 99 -14.69 -13.63 -21.72
CA ALA A 99 -15.52 -12.93 -22.70
C ALA A 99 -14.71 -12.44 -23.91
N LEU A 100 -13.52 -11.89 -23.68
CA LEU A 100 -12.58 -11.50 -24.74
C LEU A 100 -12.19 -12.73 -25.59
N TRP A 101 -11.81 -13.84 -24.96
CA TRP A 101 -11.47 -15.09 -25.66
C TRP A 101 -12.64 -15.61 -26.51
N THR A 102 -13.86 -15.64 -25.96
CA THR A 102 -15.06 -16.04 -26.74
C THR A 102 -15.31 -15.10 -27.92
N SER A 103 -15.06 -13.79 -27.77
CA SER A 103 -15.22 -12.83 -28.87
C SER A 103 -14.23 -13.03 -30.00
N VAL A 104 -12.97 -13.43 -29.72
CA VAL A 104 -11.98 -13.78 -30.76
C VAL A 104 -12.48 -14.93 -31.63
N TRP A 105 -12.93 -16.03 -31.02
CA TRP A 105 -13.44 -17.18 -31.76
C TRP A 105 -14.79 -16.92 -32.44
N SER A 106 -15.61 -16.00 -31.91
CA SER A 106 -16.88 -15.61 -32.53
C SER A 106 -16.71 -14.62 -33.69
N LEU A 107 -15.55 -13.97 -33.81
CA LEU A 107 -15.11 -13.20 -34.99
C LEU A 107 -14.36 -14.07 -36.02
N GLY A 108 -13.62 -15.09 -35.57
CA GLY A 108 -12.91 -16.02 -36.46
C GLY A 108 -13.76 -17.17 -37.00
N GLY A 109 -14.92 -17.44 -36.39
CA GLY A 109 -15.79 -18.58 -36.70
C GLY A 109 -17.05 -18.21 -37.46
N GLY A 110 -17.40 -19.02 -38.45
CA GLY A 110 -18.65 -18.88 -39.22
C GLY A 110 -18.70 -19.85 -40.42
N PRO A 111 -19.83 -19.90 -41.14
CA PRO A 111 -19.89 -20.59 -42.42
C PRO A 111 -19.02 -19.87 -43.47
N ASN A 112 -18.23 -20.64 -44.22
CA ASN A 112 -17.36 -20.15 -45.29
C ASN A 112 -18.16 -19.66 -46.50
N SER A 113 -18.76 -18.47 -46.40
CA SER A 113 -19.59 -17.88 -47.46
C SER A 113 -19.60 -16.36 -47.38
N ASN A 114 -19.61 -15.70 -48.54
CA ASN A 114 -19.61 -14.23 -48.65
C ASN A 114 -20.95 -13.59 -48.20
N ALA A 115 -21.98 -14.39 -47.93
CA ALA A 115 -23.30 -13.92 -47.51
C ALA A 115 -23.36 -13.43 -46.06
N PHE A 116 -22.34 -13.69 -45.24
CA PHE A 116 -22.28 -13.27 -43.84
C PHE A 116 -21.07 -12.38 -43.56
N GLY A 117 -21.28 -11.27 -42.88
CA GLY A 117 -20.23 -10.36 -42.42
C GLY A 117 -20.37 -10.03 -40.94
N HIS A 118 -19.28 -9.56 -40.32
CA HIS A 118 -19.33 -9.00 -38.97
C HIS A 118 -19.74 -7.53 -39.01
N GLY A 119 -20.83 -7.21 -38.32
CA GLY A 119 -21.31 -5.84 -38.19
C GLY A 119 -20.48 -5.04 -37.17
N PHE A 120 -20.73 -3.73 -37.13
CA PHE A 120 -19.99 -2.80 -36.28
C PHE A 120 -20.11 -3.12 -34.77
N GLY A 121 -21.22 -3.70 -34.32
CA GLY A 121 -21.41 -4.13 -32.93
C GLY A 121 -20.48 -5.26 -32.50
N ALA A 122 -20.08 -6.15 -33.42
CA ALA A 122 -19.11 -7.20 -33.14
C ALA A 122 -17.70 -6.62 -32.93
N TRP A 123 -17.26 -5.75 -33.84
CA TRP A 123 -15.96 -5.08 -33.75
C TRP A 123 -15.85 -4.13 -32.55
N LEU A 124 -16.88 -3.31 -32.30
CA LEU A 124 -16.91 -2.44 -31.12
C LEU A 124 -16.95 -3.26 -29.83
N GLY A 125 -17.68 -4.37 -29.78
CA GLY A 125 -17.69 -5.28 -28.64
C GLY A 125 -16.31 -5.89 -28.35
N PHE A 126 -15.61 -6.35 -29.39
CA PHE A 126 -14.25 -6.88 -29.28
C PHE A 126 -13.25 -5.83 -28.77
N ILE A 127 -13.24 -4.63 -29.34
CA ILE A 127 -12.36 -3.53 -28.90
C ILE A 127 -12.68 -3.14 -27.45
N SER A 128 -13.97 -3.07 -27.08
CA SER A 128 -14.40 -2.78 -25.71
C SER A 128 -13.91 -3.84 -24.72
N LEU A 129 -13.90 -5.12 -25.12
CA LEU A 129 -13.36 -6.22 -24.31
C LEU A 129 -11.83 -6.20 -24.19
N ILE A 130 -11.10 -5.79 -25.24
CA ILE A 130 -9.64 -5.55 -25.13
C ILE A 130 -9.37 -4.46 -24.08
N VAL A 131 -10.09 -3.33 -24.15
CA VAL A 131 -9.94 -2.22 -23.19
C VAL A 131 -10.32 -2.67 -21.78
N LEU A 132 -11.44 -3.37 -21.61
CA LEU A 132 -11.94 -3.83 -20.32
C LEU A 132 -11.01 -4.87 -19.68
N ALA A 133 -10.67 -5.94 -20.39
CA ALA A 133 -9.79 -7.00 -19.89
C ALA A 133 -8.35 -6.49 -19.68
N GLY A 134 -7.85 -5.69 -20.61
CA GLY A 134 -6.54 -5.04 -20.51
C GLY A 134 -6.45 -4.12 -19.31
N ALA A 135 -7.43 -3.24 -19.10
CA ALA A 135 -7.48 -2.38 -17.92
C ALA A 135 -7.61 -3.19 -16.62
N ALA A 136 -8.47 -4.20 -16.59
CA ALA A 136 -8.67 -5.05 -15.42
C ALA A 136 -7.38 -5.78 -14.99
N ALA A 137 -6.65 -6.37 -15.94
CA ALA A 137 -5.39 -7.07 -15.68
C ALA A 137 -4.20 -6.12 -15.41
N ALA A 138 -4.12 -4.97 -16.11
CA ALA A 138 -3.00 -4.04 -15.98
C ALA A 138 -3.10 -3.12 -14.77
N SER A 139 -4.31 -2.80 -14.27
CA SER A 139 -4.51 -1.89 -13.12
C SER A 139 -3.71 -2.26 -11.85
N PRO A 140 -3.63 -3.53 -11.39
CA PRO A 140 -2.78 -3.89 -10.25
C PRO A 140 -1.27 -3.83 -10.56
N LEU A 141 -0.87 -3.84 -11.83
CA LEU A 141 0.53 -3.91 -12.27
C LEU A 141 1.13 -2.53 -12.61
N VAL A 142 0.34 -1.63 -13.19
CA VAL A 142 0.81 -0.36 -13.76
C VAL A 142 0.51 0.81 -12.81
N PRO A 143 1.52 1.48 -12.21
CA PRO A 143 1.30 2.59 -11.28
C PRO A 143 0.48 3.74 -11.86
N ALA A 144 0.64 4.05 -13.16
CA ALA A 144 -0.11 5.10 -13.84
C ALA A 144 -1.63 4.84 -13.90
N LEU A 145 -2.07 3.58 -13.87
CA LEU A 145 -3.49 3.22 -13.82
C LEU A 145 -4.09 3.31 -12.42
N LYS A 146 -3.26 3.16 -11.37
CA LYS A 146 -3.64 3.32 -9.96
C LYS A 146 -3.84 4.77 -9.53
N ALA A 147 -3.39 5.73 -10.33
CA ALA A 147 -3.59 7.15 -10.05
C ALA A 147 -5.10 7.47 -9.96
N PRO A 148 -5.53 8.33 -9.02
CA PRO A 148 -6.93 8.75 -8.90
C PRO A 148 -7.40 9.44 -10.18
N LEU A 149 -8.70 9.28 -10.48
CA LEU A 149 -9.32 9.85 -11.67
C LEU A 149 -9.42 11.39 -11.59
N THR A 150 -9.59 11.93 -10.39
CA THR A 150 -9.70 13.37 -10.11
C THR A 150 -8.52 13.86 -9.27
N THR A 151 -7.79 14.86 -9.77
CA THR A 151 -6.64 15.45 -9.07
C THR A 151 -7.05 16.70 -8.28
N ASP A 152 -7.62 16.53 -7.09
CA ASP A 152 -7.97 17.65 -6.18
C ASP A 152 -6.73 18.20 -5.45
N ARG A 153 -5.74 18.67 -6.20
CA ARG A 153 -4.70 19.61 -5.74
C ARG A 153 -3.98 20.22 -6.96
N PRO A 154 -3.98 21.55 -7.15
CA PRO A 154 -2.89 22.18 -7.89
C PRO A 154 -1.60 21.76 -7.19
N ALA A 155 -0.63 21.22 -7.91
CA ALA A 155 0.67 20.94 -7.31
C ALA A 155 1.17 22.24 -6.67
N ALA A 156 1.14 22.31 -5.33
CA ALA A 156 1.71 23.43 -4.62
C ALA A 156 3.17 23.47 -5.05
N PRO A 157 3.68 24.59 -5.60
CA PRO A 157 5.07 24.66 -6.00
C PRO A 157 5.91 24.24 -4.81
N PHE A 158 6.73 23.19 -4.97
CA PHE A 158 7.81 22.94 -4.02
C PHE A 158 8.56 24.28 -3.89
N PRO A 159 8.69 24.85 -2.69
CA PRO A 159 9.57 25.99 -2.48
C PRO A 159 10.99 25.49 -2.75
N GLY A 160 11.43 25.64 -3.98
CA GLY A 160 12.79 25.30 -4.38
C GLY A 160 13.73 26.15 -3.54
N GLY A 161 14.43 25.52 -2.61
CA GLY A 161 15.47 26.17 -1.84
C GLY A 161 16.55 26.64 -2.81
N TYR A 162 16.55 27.92 -3.13
CA TYR A 162 17.61 28.54 -3.92
C TYR A 162 18.94 28.37 -3.18
N PRO A 163 19.97 27.77 -3.78
CA PRO A 163 21.29 27.76 -3.18
C PRO A 163 21.85 29.18 -3.24
N VAL A 164 21.95 29.85 -2.10
CA VAL A 164 22.61 31.16 -1.97
C VAL A 164 24.12 30.94 -2.15
N PRO A 165 24.77 31.52 -3.18
CA PRO A 165 26.22 31.42 -3.33
C PRO A 165 26.91 32.20 -2.20
N GLY A 166 27.97 31.62 -1.62
CA GLY A 166 28.54 32.09 -0.36
C GLY A 166 29.13 33.51 -0.41
N GLN A 167 29.08 34.18 0.74
CA GLN A 167 29.73 35.48 0.97
C GLN A 167 30.84 35.32 2.02
N PRO A 168 32.10 35.74 1.77
CA PRO A 168 33.21 35.43 2.65
C PRO A 168 33.48 36.51 3.72
N GLY A 169 33.36 36.12 4.99
CA GLY A 169 34.22 36.51 6.12
C GLY A 169 34.17 37.95 6.68
N HIS A 170 33.90 38.06 7.99
CA HIS A 170 34.57 39.02 8.89
C HIS A 170 34.62 38.48 10.34
N PRO A 171 35.68 38.77 11.14
CA PRO A 171 35.87 38.21 12.48
C PRO A 171 35.59 39.19 13.66
N GLY A 172 35.24 38.63 14.82
CA GLY A 172 34.99 39.34 16.11
C GLY A 172 33.49 39.51 16.43
N ALA A 173 33.01 39.53 17.68
CA ALA A 173 33.63 39.41 19.01
C ALA A 173 32.57 38.86 20.02
N PRO A 174 32.89 38.46 21.27
CA PRO A 174 31.98 37.71 22.15
C PRO A 174 31.14 38.58 23.11
N GLY A 175 29.87 38.23 23.36
CA GLY A 175 29.09 38.85 24.45
C GLY A 175 27.59 38.49 24.59
N ALA A 176 27.28 37.74 25.66
CA ALA A 176 26.07 37.80 26.53
C ALA A 176 24.62 37.54 25.98
N PRO A 177 23.68 37.05 26.83
CA PRO A 177 22.34 36.62 26.42
C PRO A 177 21.22 37.68 26.66
N GLY A 178 20.11 37.58 25.90
CA GLY A 178 18.94 38.46 26.02
C GLY A 178 17.61 37.70 26.09
N GLN A 179 16.77 38.09 27.06
CA GLN A 179 15.43 37.55 27.35
C GLN A 179 14.32 38.41 26.69
N TYR A 180 13.05 38.27 27.14
CA TYR A 180 11.83 39.03 26.76
C TYR A 180 11.17 38.63 25.40
N GLY A 181 9.83 38.56 25.27
CA GLY A 181 8.74 38.76 26.26
C GLY A 181 7.35 38.37 25.71
N TYR A 182 6.36 38.20 26.59
CA TYR A 182 4.95 37.83 26.31
C TYR A 182 4.05 39.06 25.98
N PRO A 183 2.80 38.85 25.51
CA PRO A 183 1.65 39.13 26.40
C PRO A 183 0.55 38.04 26.39
N ALA A 184 -0.38 38.11 27.34
CA ALA A 184 -1.32 37.03 27.70
C ALA A 184 -2.81 37.47 27.80
N GLN A 185 -3.73 36.50 27.73
CA GLN A 185 -5.16 36.50 28.10
C GLN A 185 -5.59 35.03 28.31
N GLY A 186 -6.36 34.57 29.31
CA GLY A 186 -6.79 35.17 30.58
C GLY A 186 -8.25 34.85 30.96
N HIS A 187 -8.52 33.82 31.79
CA HIS A 187 -9.63 33.73 32.77
C HIS A 187 -9.57 32.47 33.67
N ASP A 188 -10.12 32.62 34.88
CA ASP A 188 -10.29 31.65 36.02
C ASP A 188 -11.80 31.65 36.43
N PRO A 189 -12.38 30.84 37.36
CA PRO A 189 -11.83 30.56 38.72
C PRO A 189 -12.06 29.18 39.40
N ALA A 190 -11.02 28.74 40.12
CA ALA A 190 -10.99 28.25 41.53
C ALA A 190 -11.88 27.10 42.08
N PHE A 191 -11.23 26.00 42.53
CA PHE A 191 -11.21 25.41 43.91
C PHE A 191 -10.34 24.11 43.95
N GLY A 192 -9.70 23.63 45.03
CA GLY A 192 -9.33 24.25 46.32
C GLY A 192 -9.09 23.23 47.48
N GLY A 193 -7.83 22.93 47.87
CA GLY A 193 -7.51 22.14 49.10
C GLY A 193 -6.19 21.33 49.11
N GLN A 194 -5.38 21.47 50.18
CA GLN A 194 -4.11 20.75 50.49
C GLN A 194 -4.12 20.45 52.03
N PRO A 195 -3.34 19.50 52.62
CA PRO A 195 -1.94 19.81 53.03
C PRO A 195 -0.94 18.62 53.22
N ALA A 196 0.38 18.95 53.27
CA ALA A 196 1.47 18.41 54.15
C ALA A 196 1.83 16.88 54.23
N ALA A 197 3.02 16.43 54.69
CA ALA A 197 4.42 16.94 54.73
C ALA A 197 5.39 15.85 55.30
N GLY A 198 6.71 15.94 55.02
CA GLY A 198 7.81 15.21 55.70
C GLY A 198 8.30 13.89 55.03
N GLY A 199 9.56 13.43 55.19
CA GLY A 199 10.75 14.04 55.79
C GLY A 199 11.88 13.03 56.19
N TYR A 200 13.01 13.03 55.45
CA TYR A 200 14.42 12.73 55.83
C TYR A 200 14.84 11.48 56.68
N GLY A 201 15.88 10.75 56.23
CA GLY A 201 16.73 9.89 57.11
C GLY A 201 17.58 8.76 56.45
N TYR A 202 18.91 8.81 56.61
CA TYR A 202 19.95 7.73 56.47
C TYR A 202 20.69 7.66 57.85
N PRO A 203 21.71 6.80 58.17
CA PRO A 203 22.42 5.75 57.42
C PRO A 203 22.62 4.40 58.21
N GLY A 204 23.41 3.45 57.70
CA GLY A 204 23.98 2.35 58.50
C GLY A 204 24.67 1.22 57.70
N ALA A 205 25.81 0.70 58.18
CA ALA A 205 26.64 -0.32 57.50
C ALA A 205 26.71 -1.66 58.25
N GLY A 206 27.17 -2.74 57.58
CA GLY A 206 27.49 -4.01 58.26
C GLY A 206 27.87 -5.17 57.32
N GLN A 207 29.14 -5.59 57.38
CA GLN A 207 29.68 -6.84 56.82
C GLN A 207 30.09 -7.74 58.00
N PRO A 208 30.12 -9.09 57.87
CA PRO A 208 31.41 -9.77 57.75
C PRO A 208 31.39 -11.07 56.90
N ALA A 209 32.55 -11.75 56.81
CA ALA A 209 32.81 -12.94 55.97
C ALA A 209 33.57 -14.05 56.76
N GLN A 210 33.69 -15.28 56.21
CA GLN A 210 34.75 -16.33 56.38
C GLN A 210 34.21 -17.77 56.08
N PRO A 211 35.03 -18.86 55.98
CA PRO A 211 36.42 -19.00 55.45
C PRO A 211 36.75 -20.33 54.66
N GLY A 212 37.87 -20.35 53.90
CA GLY A 212 38.74 -21.55 53.63
C GLY A 212 38.28 -22.61 52.62
N GLN A 213 39.12 -23.44 51.96
CA GLN A 213 40.60 -23.63 51.93
C GLN A 213 41.05 -24.35 50.59
N PRO A 214 42.35 -24.66 50.32
CA PRO A 214 42.94 -24.67 48.95
C PRO A 214 43.52 -26.02 48.43
N GLN A 215 44.05 -26.03 47.19
CA GLN A 215 45.15 -26.93 46.72
C GLN A 215 45.86 -26.36 45.45
N ASP A 216 47.02 -26.91 45.06
CA ASP A 216 48.12 -26.18 44.41
C ASP A 216 48.43 -26.46 42.91
N ALA A 217 49.00 -25.43 42.27
CA ALA A 217 50.09 -25.39 41.27
C ALA A 217 50.28 -26.44 40.13
N ALA A 218 50.30 -25.94 38.87
CA ALA A 218 51.21 -26.40 37.79
C ALA A 218 51.46 -25.30 36.72
N ALA A 219 52.54 -25.45 35.95
CA ALA A 219 53.23 -24.44 35.11
C ALA A 219 52.52 -24.00 33.78
N PRO A 220 52.98 -22.91 33.10
CA PRO A 220 52.29 -22.30 31.95
C PRO A 220 52.83 -22.73 30.56
N GLN A 221 51.94 -22.77 29.56
CA GLN A 221 52.28 -22.92 28.12
C GLN A 221 51.24 -22.17 27.23
N PRO A 222 51.47 -21.98 25.91
CA PRO A 222 51.41 -20.61 25.36
C PRO A 222 50.06 -20.18 24.78
N THR A 223 49.87 -18.86 24.73
CA THR A 223 48.78 -18.15 24.05
C THR A 223 48.69 -18.43 22.54
N PRO A 224 47.52 -18.83 22.03
CA PRO A 224 47.07 -18.50 20.68
C PRO A 224 46.52 -17.06 20.65
N ALA A 225 46.84 -16.30 19.61
CA ALA A 225 46.29 -14.95 19.42
C ALA A 225 44.75 -14.98 19.17
N PRO A 226 44.02 -13.89 19.44
CA PRO A 226 42.60 -13.80 19.08
C PRO A 226 42.42 -13.98 17.57
N ALA A 227 41.68 -15.00 17.17
CA ALA A 227 41.26 -15.15 15.78
C ALA A 227 40.37 -13.95 15.42
N VAL A 228 40.79 -13.17 14.43
CA VAL A 228 39.96 -12.15 13.80
C VAL A 228 38.70 -12.82 13.26
N GLN A 229 37.56 -12.57 13.91
CA GLN A 229 36.26 -12.99 13.41
C GLN A 229 36.01 -12.26 12.09
N GLN A 230 36.20 -12.97 10.98
CA GLN A 230 35.72 -12.54 9.68
C GLN A 230 34.21 -12.31 9.79
N PRO A 231 33.66 -11.22 9.22
CA PRO A 231 32.23 -10.98 9.27
C PRO A 231 31.51 -12.15 8.57
N GLN A 232 30.74 -12.93 9.33
CA GLN A 232 29.85 -13.92 8.73
C GLN A 232 28.92 -13.20 7.75
N PRO A 233 28.75 -13.71 6.51
CA PRO A 233 27.76 -13.19 5.60
C PRO A 233 26.40 -13.17 6.28
N THR A 234 25.77 -11.99 6.31
CA THR A 234 24.41 -11.84 6.81
C THR A 234 23.52 -12.82 6.05
N ALA A 235 22.86 -13.74 6.76
CA ALA A 235 21.86 -14.59 6.13
C ALA A 235 20.82 -13.70 5.43
N PRO A 236 20.29 -14.11 4.25
CA PRO A 236 19.26 -13.33 3.57
C PRO A 236 18.15 -12.98 4.55
N ALA A 237 17.86 -11.69 4.70
CA ALA A 237 16.75 -11.26 5.53
C ALA A 237 15.49 -11.91 4.96
N ALA A 238 14.80 -12.72 5.78
CA ALA A 238 13.50 -13.26 5.41
C ALA A 238 12.57 -12.11 5.01
N ASP A 239 11.68 -12.34 4.03
CA ASP A 239 10.84 -11.31 3.39
C ASP A 239 10.03 -10.48 4.39
N PHE A 240 10.65 -9.41 4.91
CA PHE A 240 10.06 -8.55 5.90
C PHE A 240 9.05 -7.62 5.24
N GLN A 241 7.77 -7.80 5.56
CA GLN A 241 6.71 -6.90 5.13
C GLN A 241 6.59 -5.74 6.13
N PRO A 242 6.71 -4.48 5.69
CA PRO A 242 6.48 -3.33 6.57
C PRO A 242 5.06 -3.33 7.14
N PHE A 243 4.93 -3.04 8.44
CA PHE A 243 3.65 -3.01 9.14
C PHE A 243 3.57 -1.83 10.11
N TRP A 244 2.36 -1.40 10.43
CA TRP A 244 2.14 -0.33 11.39
C TRP A 244 2.08 -0.92 12.80
N PHE A 245 2.67 -0.22 13.78
CA PHE A 245 2.61 -0.64 15.18
C PHE A 245 2.52 0.54 16.15
N ALA A 246 2.04 0.25 17.35
CA ALA A 246 1.97 1.20 18.47
C ALA A 246 2.59 0.57 19.74
N VAL A 247 3.16 1.41 20.61
CA VAL A 247 3.80 1.00 21.87
C VAL A 247 2.88 1.19 23.08
N PRO A 248 2.93 0.33 24.11
CA PRO A 248 2.08 0.45 25.30
C PRO A 248 2.62 1.44 26.36
N ALA A 249 3.92 1.75 26.30
CA ALA A 249 4.64 2.69 27.16
C ALA A 249 5.69 3.44 26.32
N PRO A 250 6.23 4.58 26.77
CA PRO A 250 7.29 5.29 26.05
C PRO A 250 8.54 4.41 25.88
N ARG A 251 9.12 4.38 24.66
CA ARG A 251 10.28 3.55 24.31
C ARG A 251 11.35 4.37 23.55
N PRO A 252 12.59 4.47 24.03
CA PRO A 252 13.67 5.11 23.28
C PRO A 252 14.05 4.28 22.04
N LEU A 253 14.43 4.98 20.96
CA LEU A 253 15.00 4.39 19.76
C LEU A 253 16.51 4.56 19.75
N ALA A 254 17.25 3.46 19.61
CA ALA A 254 18.70 3.52 19.43
C ALA A 254 19.08 3.91 17.97
N PRO A 255 20.25 4.50 17.70
CA PRO A 255 20.71 4.77 16.34
C PRO A 255 20.80 3.51 15.48
N LYS A 256 20.40 3.60 14.20
CA LYS A 256 20.42 2.47 13.26
C LYS A 256 21.81 1.88 13.04
N ASP A 257 22.83 2.72 13.04
CA ASP A 257 24.22 2.31 12.73
C ASP A 257 25.09 2.13 13.98
N ASN A 258 24.61 2.59 15.15
CA ASN A 258 25.26 2.40 16.44
C ASN A 258 24.23 2.19 17.56
N PRO A 259 23.80 0.94 17.82
CA PRO A 259 22.82 0.64 18.87
C PRO A 259 23.23 1.02 20.30
N ALA A 260 24.52 1.29 20.53
CA ALA A 260 25.06 1.76 21.82
C ALA A 260 25.19 3.28 21.92
N GLY A 261 24.79 4.04 20.88
CA GLY A 261 24.79 5.50 20.88
C GLY A 261 23.59 6.11 21.62
N ALA A 262 23.61 7.43 21.77
CA ALA A 262 22.49 8.17 22.36
C ALA A 262 21.19 7.99 21.54
N PRO A 263 20.00 7.95 22.18
CA PRO A 263 18.75 7.74 21.46
C PRO A 263 18.49 8.78 20.36
N VAL A 264 18.01 8.32 19.20
CA VAL A 264 17.64 9.17 18.06
C VAL A 264 16.19 9.68 18.13
N GLY A 265 15.43 9.23 19.12
CA GLY A 265 14.06 9.64 19.38
C GLY A 265 13.37 8.71 20.37
N GLU A 266 12.08 8.92 20.57
CA GLU A 266 11.24 8.14 21.48
C GLU A 266 9.89 7.84 20.83
N LEU A 267 9.42 6.59 20.95
CA LEU A 267 8.07 6.19 20.60
C LEU A 267 7.17 6.41 21.81
N VAL A 268 6.00 7.04 21.62
CA VAL A 268 5.03 7.30 22.70
C VAL A 268 3.70 6.56 22.47
N PRO A 269 2.99 6.17 23.54
CA PRO A 269 1.67 5.54 23.41
C PRO A 269 0.66 6.40 22.64
N GLY A 270 -0.27 5.74 21.96
CA GLY A 270 -1.31 6.40 21.15
C GLY A 270 -0.84 6.88 19.77
N THR A 271 0.46 6.82 19.46
CA THR A 271 1.01 7.12 18.13
C THR A 271 1.33 5.82 17.39
N TRP A 272 1.00 5.78 16.08
CA TRP A 272 1.35 4.68 15.18
C TRP A 272 2.64 5.00 14.42
N TYR A 273 3.53 4.01 14.34
CA TYR A 273 4.84 4.08 13.71
C TYR A 273 4.99 2.94 12.70
N LEU A 274 5.80 3.16 11.65
CA LEU A 274 6.04 2.16 10.62
C LEU A 274 7.27 1.33 10.99
N ALA A 275 7.14 0.02 11.10
CA ALA A 275 8.26 -0.90 11.14
C ALA A 275 8.72 -1.18 9.70
N VAL A 276 9.98 -0.86 9.37
CA VAL A 276 10.53 -0.95 7.99
C VAL A 276 11.52 -2.08 7.79
N GLU A 277 12.07 -2.64 8.87
CA GLU A 277 13.08 -3.69 8.86
C GLU A 277 13.05 -4.44 10.21
N GLN A 278 13.37 -5.73 10.22
CA GLN A 278 13.52 -6.52 11.46
C GLN A 278 14.98 -6.97 11.62
N ARG A 279 15.54 -6.76 12.81
CA ARG A 279 16.91 -7.14 13.20
C ARG A 279 16.86 -8.09 14.38
N GLY A 280 16.69 -9.38 14.08
CA GLY A 280 16.45 -10.40 15.11
C GLY A 280 15.14 -10.14 15.85
N ALA A 281 15.21 -9.83 17.15
CA ALA A 281 14.05 -9.47 17.98
C ALA A 281 13.69 -7.97 17.93
N ALA A 282 14.58 -7.12 17.40
CA ALA A 282 14.39 -5.68 17.32
C ALA A 282 13.73 -5.26 15.99
N LEU A 283 13.07 -4.10 15.98
CA LEU A 283 12.47 -3.49 14.79
C LEU A 283 13.15 -2.15 14.48
N VAL A 284 13.32 -1.82 13.20
CA VAL A 284 13.64 -0.44 12.79
C VAL A 284 12.31 0.29 12.60
N ALA A 285 12.07 1.27 13.46
CA ALA A 285 10.91 2.14 13.42
C ALA A 285 11.24 3.43 12.65
N GLN A 286 10.28 3.95 11.89
CA GLN A 286 10.35 5.26 11.27
C GLN A 286 9.44 6.26 12.02
N LEU A 287 10.04 7.37 12.43
CA LEU A 287 9.39 8.53 13.04
C LEU A 287 8.73 9.42 11.97
N GLN A 288 7.85 10.33 12.40
CA GLN A 288 7.05 11.21 11.52
C GLN A 288 7.89 12.25 10.75
N ASP A 289 9.08 12.58 11.26
CA ASP A 289 10.09 13.42 10.61
C ASP A 289 10.93 12.65 9.56
N GLY A 290 10.71 11.34 9.43
CA GLY A 290 11.46 10.43 8.56
C GLY A 290 12.63 9.73 9.23
N THR A 291 13.02 10.12 10.46
CA THR A 291 14.15 9.55 11.21
C THR A 291 13.92 8.06 11.50
N GLN A 292 14.94 7.23 11.28
CA GLN A 292 14.89 5.79 11.58
C GLN A 292 15.72 5.45 12.81
N GLY A 293 15.17 4.61 13.68
CA GLY A 293 15.86 4.11 14.86
C GLY A 293 15.43 2.68 15.25
N VAL A 294 16.26 2.01 16.04
CA VAL A 294 16.08 0.62 16.45
C VAL A 294 15.33 0.56 17.77
N LEU A 295 14.13 -0.04 17.74
CA LEU A 295 13.36 -0.44 18.90
C LEU A 295 13.84 -1.83 19.35
N ALA A 296 14.59 -1.87 20.46
CA ALA A 296 15.09 -3.12 21.04
C ALA A 296 13.99 -3.91 21.79
N ASP A 297 13.14 -3.22 22.56
CA ASP A 297 12.05 -3.85 23.30
C ASP A 297 10.73 -3.78 22.50
N THR A 298 10.39 -4.92 21.87
CA THR A 298 9.17 -5.12 21.09
C THR A 298 8.02 -5.73 21.92
N THR A 299 8.16 -5.79 23.25
CA THR A 299 7.17 -6.39 24.15
C THR A 299 5.90 -5.55 24.22
N GLY A 300 4.75 -6.20 23.97
CA GLY A 300 3.43 -5.57 24.08
C GLY A 300 3.07 -4.60 22.96
N ILE A 301 3.81 -4.57 21.85
CA ILE A 301 3.43 -3.75 20.68
C ILE A 301 2.11 -4.22 20.08
N GLN A 302 1.24 -3.28 19.72
CA GLN A 302 0.05 -3.54 18.91
C GLN A 302 0.44 -3.44 17.44
N ARG A 303 -0.10 -4.31 16.57
CA ARG A 303 0.18 -4.33 15.12
C ARG A 303 -1.10 -4.08 14.32
N GLY A 304 -0.97 -3.49 13.13
CA GLY A 304 -2.06 -3.20 12.19
C GLY A 304 -1.58 -3.13 10.74
#